data_AF-A0A2V8G4Z5-F1
#
_entry.id   AF-A0A2V8G4Z5-F1
#
_cell.length_a   1.000
_cell.length_b   1.000
_cell.length_c   1.000
_cell.angle_alpha   90.00
_cell.angle_beta   90.00
_cell.angle_gamma   90.00
#
_symmetry.space_group_name_H-M   'P 1'
#
loop_
_entity.id
_entity.type
_entity.pdbx_description
1 polymer ?
#
loop_
_entity_poly.entity_id
_entity_poly.type
_entity_poly.pdbx_seq_one_letter_code
_entity_poly.pdbx_strand_id
1 'polypeptide(L)'
;MSSWPPRTERSTRPNVAAALTGLAVAWGGTALLVSPAARLLGPPDRLSTQIVGQLAFWTVFAIVIAIVLYWEKQPLASLGLRPFGWSSIGWGFLLAAFIMYVAYPVEVWALGALGLPGFEAGIAKVVAVPLWIRVFAVVTAGIVEDTLFLGYALQRLRRLIGRDWIAAAVSVTVTALLHWPHWGVGPVLAFVVSAAIGTAFFLWRQDLLANIVAHATADGMAFVVVPLLS
;
A
#
# COMPACT_ATOMS: atom_id res chain seq x y z
N MET A 1 -6.21 -21.97 16.13
CA MET A 1 -6.88 -22.88 15.17
C MET A 1 -8.13 -22.18 14.66
N SER A 2 -8.07 -21.56 13.48
CA SER A 2 -9.26 -21.03 12.81
C SER A 2 -9.36 -21.67 11.43
N SER A 3 -10.32 -22.57 11.29
CA SER A 3 -10.69 -23.24 10.05
C SER A 3 -11.16 -22.20 9.03
N TRP A 4 -10.27 -21.92 8.08
CA TRP A 4 -10.62 -21.48 6.73
C TRP A 4 -11.78 -22.35 6.20
N PRO A 5 -12.75 -21.81 5.44
CA PRO A 5 -13.77 -22.66 4.84
C PRO A 5 -13.09 -23.78 4.04
N PRO A 6 -13.68 -24.99 3.98
CA PRO A 6 -13.12 -26.06 3.17
C PRO A 6 -12.90 -25.53 1.74
N ARG A 7 -11.80 -25.94 1.09
CA ARG A 7 -11.53 -25.63 -0.32
C ARG A 7 -12.65 -26.24 -1.19
N THR A 8 -13.77 -25.55 -1.29
CA THR A 8 -14.87 -25.84 -2.21
C THR A 8 -14.98 -24.68 -3.19
N GLU A 9 -13.86 -24.36 -3.84
CA GLU A 9 -13.87 -23.63 -5.09
C GLU A 9 -13.28 -24.55 -6.15
N ARG A 10 -13.98 -24.67 -7.28
CA ARG A 10 -13.58 -25.51 -8.41
C ARG A 10 -12.10 -25.32 -8.69
N SER A 11 -11.38 -26.43 -8.70
CA SER A 11 -10.01 -26.62 -9.15
C SER A 11 -9.82 -26.08 -10.58
N THR A 12 -9.77 -24.76 -10.73
CA THR A 12 -9.11 -24.12 -11.86
C THR A 12 -7.66 -23.95 -11.43
N ARG A 13 -6.73 -24.54 -12.19
CA ARG A 13 -5.31 -24.30 -11.93
C ARG A 13 -5.10 -22.78 -11.91
N PRO A 14 -4.36 -22.24 -10.93
CA PRO A 14 -4.11 -20.80 -10.88
C PRO A 14 -3.48 -20.38 -12.22
N ASN A 15 -4.01 -19.32 -12.83
CA ASN A 15 -3.44 -18.75 -14.04
C ASN A 15 -2.13 -18.05 -13.68
N VAL A 16 -1.04 -18.85 -13.60
CA VAL A 16 0.27 -18.40 -13.14
C VAL A 16 0.79 -17.27 -14.02
N ALA A 17 0.59 -17.32 -15.33
CA ALA A 17 1.03 -16.28 -16.25
C ALA A 17 0.35 -14.93 -15.96
N ALA A 18 -0.98 -14.94 -15.73
CA ALA A 18 -1.71 -13.74 -15.35
C ALA A 18 -1.25 -13.21 -13.98
N ALA A 19 -1.08 -14.09 -12.99
CA ALA A 19 -0.63 -13.71 -11.65
C ALA A 19 0.78 -13.08 -11.65
N LEU A 20 1.72 -13.67 -12.40
CA LEU A 20 3.06 -13.11 -12.55
C LEU A 20 3.05 -11.79 -13.32
N THR A 21 2.21 -11.67 -14.34
CA THR A 21 2.06 -10.41 -15.09
C THR A 21 1.48 -9.31 -14.22
N GLY A 22 0.42 -9.59 -13.45
CA GLY A 22 -0.13 -8.59 -12.55
C GLY A 22 0.82 -8.23 -11.41
N LEU A 23 1.66 -9.16 -10.94
CA LEU A 23 2.72 -8.85 -9.96
C LEU A 23 3.74 -7.88 -10.55
N ALA A 24 4.17 -8.14 -11.79
CA ALA A 24 5.06 -7.25 -12.52
C ALA A 24 4.43 -5.88 -12.78
N VAL A 25 3.12 -5.80 -13.07
CA VAL A 25 2.42 -4.53 -13.25
C VAL A 25 2.25 -3.80 -11.91
N ALA A 26 1.81 -4.48 -10.84
CA ALA A 26 1.56 -3.87 -9.55
C ALA A 26 2.84 -3.25 -8.96
N TRP A 27 3.93 -4.02 -8.92
CA TRP A 27 5.20 -3.52 -8.37
C TRP A 27 6.06 -2.80 -9.39
N GLY A 28 6.19 -3.32 -10.60
CA GLY A 28 6.98 -2.67 -11.65
C GLY A 28 6.36 -1.37 -12.14
N GLY A 29 5.04 -1.31 -12.30
CA GLY A 29 4.33 -0.08 -12.63
C GLY A 29 4.52 0.98 -11.56
N THR A 30 4.35 0.62 -10.28
CA THR A 30 4.64 1.54 -9.16
C THR A 30 6.12 1.95 -9.14
N ALA A 31 7.03 1.00 -9.28
CA ALA A 31 8.48 1.26 -9.30
C ALA A 31 8.85 2.27 -10.39
N LEU A 32 8.27 2.15 -11.59
CA LEU A 32 8.47 3.10 -12.68
C LEU A 32 8.02 4.51 -12.29
N LEU A 33 6.86 4.64 -11.63
CA LEU A 33 6.31 5.93 -11.20
C LEU A 33 7.10 6.60 -10.07
N VAL A 34 7.83 5.84 -9.26
CA VAL A 34 8.71 6.39 -8.20
C VAL A 34 10.18 6.47 -8.63
N SER A 35 10.54 5.92 -9.79
CA SER A 35 11.90 5.94 -10.34
C SER A 35 12.25 7.28 -11.01
N PRO A 36 13.53 7.52 -11.36
CA PRO A 36 13.91 8.67 -12.19
C PRO A 36 13.19 8.72 -13.54
N ALA A 37 12.65 7.61 -14.06
CA ALA A 37 11.86 7.58 -15.29
C ALA A 37 10.56 8.39 -15.18
N ALA A 38 10.05 8.62 -13.97
CA ALA A 38 8.89 9.49 -13.74
C ALA A 38 9.12 10.93 -14.23
N ARG A 39 10.38 11.36 -14.38
CA ARG A 39 10.73 12.67 -14.97
C ARG A 39 10.30 12.79 -16.44
N LEU A 40 10.04 11.68 -17.13
CA LEU A 40 9.44 11.67 -18.46
C LEU A 40 8.01 12.25 -18.47
N LEU A 41 7.33 12.28 -17.31
CA LEU A 41 6.03 12.94 -17.12
C LEU A 41 6.16 14.47 -16.92
N GLY A 42 7.39 14.98 -16.84
CA GLY A 42 7.72 16.38 -16.61
C GLY A 42 8.37 16.66 -15.25
N PRO A 43 8.63 17.95 -14.94
CA PRO A 43 9.19 18.34 -13.66
C PRO A 43 8.25 18.05 -12.48
N PRO A 44 8.73 17.43 -11.39
CA PRO A 44 7.89 16.90 -10.30
C PRO A 44 7.17 17.98 -9.47
N ASP A 45 7.67 19.20 -9.50
CA ASP A 45 7.10 20.38 -8.86
C ASP A 45 5.90 20.96 -9.62
N ARG A 46 5.71 20.59 -10.90
CA ARG A 46 4.58 21.07 -11.69
C ARG A 46 3.30 20.34 -11.32
N LEU A 47 2.25 21.13 -11.13
CA LEU A 47 0.89 20.65 -10.89
C LEU A 47 0.43 19.62 -11.94
N SER A 48 0.66 19.88 -13.22
CA SER A 48 0.30 18.96 -14.30
C SER A 48 0.98 17.61 -14.17
N THR A 49 2.26 17.59 -13.78
CA THR A 49 3.02 16.35 -13.59
C THR A 49 2.52 15.57 -12.38
N GLN A 50 2.12 16.25 -11.31
CA GLN A 50 1.51 15.60 -10.14
C GLN A 50 0.16 14.95 -10.51
N ILE A 51 -0.69 15.64 -11.27
CA ILE A 51 -1.96 15.10 -11.76
C ILE A 51 -1.72 13.89 -12.67
N VAL A 52 -0.81 14.00 -13.63
CA VAL A 52 -0.46 12.91 -14.54
C VAL A 52 0.10 11.70 -13.78
N GLY A 53 0.95 11.93 -12.77
CA GLY A 53 1.47 10.87 -11.91
C GLY A 53 0.36 10.12 -11.18
N GLN A 54 -0.61 10.84 -10.62
CA GLN A 54 -1.76 10.23 -9.97
C GLN A 54 -2.64 9.44 -10.94
N LEU A 55 -2.92 9.98 -12.13
CA LEU A 55 -3.67 9.27 -13.18
C LEU A 55 -2.94 8.02 -13.66
N ALA A 56 -1.61 8.08 -13.80
CA ALA A 56 -0.80 6.93 -14.16
C ALA A 56 -0.86 5.85 -13.05
N PHE A 57 -0.89 6.26 -11.78
CA PHE A 57 -1.00 5.32 -10.67
C PHE A 57 -2.36 4.61 -10.63
N TRP A 58 -3.46 5.36 -10.82
CA TRP A 58 -4.79 4.79 -11.03
C TRP A 58 -4.88 3.91 -12.28
N THR A 59 -4.06 4.18 -13.31
CA THR A 59 -3.97 3.32 -14.50
C THR A 59 -3.33 1.97 -14.16
N VAL A 60 -2.24 1.96 -13.37
CA VAL A 60 -1.63 0.71 -12.86
C VAL A 60 -2.67 -0.11 -12.08
N PHE A 61 -3.42 0.54 -11.17
CA PHE A 61 -4.55 -0.07 -10.46
C PHE A 61 -5.57 -0.68 -11.42
N ALA A 62 -6.06 0.09 -12.39
CA ALA A 62 -7.09 -0.37 -13.32
C ALA A 62 -6.62 -1.57 -14.16
N ILE A 63 -5.35 -1.59 -14.59
CA ILE A 63 -4.76 -2.72 -15.30
C ILE A 63 -4.75 -3.97 -14.41
N VAL A 64 -4.34 -3.86 -13.14
CA VAL A 64 -4.36 -5.00 -12.21
C VAL A 64 -5.79 -5.50 -11.97
N ILE A 65 -6.77 -4.61 -11.78
CA ILE A 65 -8.18 -5.01 -11.67
C ILE A 65 -8.66 -5.72 -12.94
N ALA A 66 -8.29 -5.23 -14.12
CA ALA A 66 -8.62 -5.89 -15.39
C ALA A 66 -7.98 -7.29 -15.50
N ILE A 67 -6.73 -7.44 -15.06
CA ILE A 67 -6.07 -8.76 -15.00
C ILE A 67 -6.86 -9.71 -14.10
N VAL A 68 -7.26 -9.27 -12.90
CA VAL A 68 -8.04 -10.08 -11.94
C VAL A 68 -9.38 -10.53 -12.54
N LEU A 69 -10.15 -9.60 -13.09
CA LEU A 69 -11.52 -9.87 -13.54
C LEU A 69 -11.56 -10.63 -14.87
N TYR A 70 -10.72 -10.27 -15.84
CA TYR A 70 -10.84 -10.77 -17.21
C TYR A 70 -9.85 -11.88 -17.53
N TRP A 71 -8.65 -11.87 -16.95
CA TRP A 71 -7.60 -12.85 -17.28
C TRP A 71 -7.46 -13.95 -16.21
N GLU A 72 -7.41 -13.60 -14.93
CA GLU A 72 -7.48 -14.56 -13.82
C GLU A 72 -8.90 -15.12 -13.66
N LYS A 73 -9.92 -14.36 -14.11
CA LYS A 73 -11.35 -14.69 -13.96
C LYS A 73 -11.72 -14.93 -12.49
N GLN A 74 -11.16 -14.11 -11.61
CA GLN A 74 -11.36 -14.19 -10.17
C GLN A 74 -12.29 -13.07 -9.71
N PRO A 75 -13.14 -13.30 -8.69
CA PRO A 75 -13.94 -12.22 -8.11
C PRO A 75 -13.05 -11.21 -7.37
N LEU A 76 -13.52 -9.97 -7.21
CA LEU A 76 -12.82 -8.96 -6.40
C LEU A 76 -12.61 -9.39 -4.94
N ALA A 77 -13.43 -10.30 -4.42
CA ALA A 77 -13.22 -10.93 -3.12
C ALA A 77 -11.85 -11.65 -3.00
N SER A 78 -11.26 -12.07 -4.12
CA SER A 78 -9.89 -12.61 -4.17
C SER A 78 -8.81 -11.60 -3.75
N LEU A 79 -9.16 -10.31 -3.66
CA LEU A 79 -8.29 -9.23 -3.17
C LEU A 79 -8.43 -9.03 -1.65
N GLY A 80 -9.21 -9.85 -0.94
CA GLY A 80 -9.54 -9.61 0.46
C GLY A 80 -10.60 -8.52 0.67
N LEU A 81 -11.33 -8.16 -0.39
CA LEU A 81 -12.54 -7.34 -0.29
C LEU A 81 -13.67 -8.21 0.26
N ARG A 82 -14.22 -7.78 1.39
CA ARG A 82 -15.43 -8.36 1.98
C ARG A 82 -16.63 -7.42 1.77
N PRO A 83 -17.87 -7.89 1.96
CA PRO A 83 -19.03 -7.02 1.98
C PRO A 83 -18.83 -5.84 2.94
N PHE A 84 -19.31 -4.67 2.55
CA PHE A 84 -19.19 -3.46 3.37
C PHE A 84 -19.79 -3.69 4.76
N GLY A 85 -19.09 -3.25 5.79
CA GLY A 85 -19.59 -3.22 7.14
C GLY A 85 -18.90 -2.13 7.94
N TRP A 86 -19.65 -1.43 8.79
CA TRP A 86 -19.12 -0.40 9.69
C TRP A 86 -17.99 -0.90 10.60
N SER A 87 -17.94 -2.21 10.86
CA SER A 87 -16.82 -2.83 11.56
C SER A 87 -15.48 -2.68 10.81
N SER A 88 -15.44 -2.70 9.47
CA SER A 88 -14.22 -2.41 8.70
C SER A 88 -13.70 -1.01 9.00
N ILE A 89 -14.61 -0.04 9.06
CA ILE A 89 -14.26 1.36 9.35
C ILE A 89 -13.70 1.48 10.77
N GLY A 90 -14.40 0.90 11.76
CA GLY A 90 -13.94 0.92 13.16
C GLY A 90 -12.58 0.24 13.34
N TRP A 91 -12.37 -0.92 12.72
CA TRP A 91 -11.08 -1.62 12.75
C TRP A 91 -9.97 -0.85 12.04
N GLY A 92 -10.29 -0.17 10.94
CA GLY A 92 -9.35 0.70 10.26
C GLY A 92 -8.90 1.87 11.13
N PHE A 93 -9.82 2.54 11.81
CA PHE A 93 -9.47 3.61 12.76
C PHE A 93 -8.68 3.10 13.96
N LEU A 94 -8.99 1.91 14.48
CA LEU A 94 -8.19 1.30 15.56
C LEU A 94 -6.76 1.01 15.12
N LEU A 95 -6.57 0.49 13.90
CA LEU A 95 -5.24 0.26 13.35
C LEU A 95 -4.49 1.58 13.09
N ALA A 96 -5.16 2.59 12.53
CA ALA A 96 -4.57 3.92 12.34
C ALA A 96 -4.11 4.52 13.67
N ALA A 97 -4.95 4.44 14.72
CA ALA A 97 -4.59 4.91 16.05
C ALA A 97 -3.37 4.16 16.61
N PHE A 98 -3.32 2.84 16.44
CA PHE A 98 -2.14 2.06 16.84
C PHE A 98 -0.87 2.51 16.08
N ILE A 99 -0.95 2.69 14.77
CA ILE A 99 0.18 3.17 13.96
C ILE A 99 0.63 4.54 14.46
N MET A 100 -0.29 5.50 14.61
CA MET A 100 0.04 6.88 14.95
C MET A 100 0.57 7.06 16.38
N TYR A 101 -0.02 6.36 17.36
CA TYR A 101 0.28 6.58 18.78
C TYR A 101 1.27 5.57 19.36
N VAL A 102 1.54 4.46 18.66
CA VAL A 102 2.47 3.41 19.12
C VAL A 102 3.59 3.17 18.12
N ALA A 103 3.27 2.76 16.89
CA ALA A 103 4.29 2.36 15.93
C ALA A 103 5.19 3.54 15.52
N TYR A 104 4.58 4.64 15.06
CA TYR A 104 5.30 5.81 14.56
C TYR A 104 6.23 6.45 15.60
N PRO A 105 5.83 6.69 16.87
CA PRO A 105 6.75 7.19 17.89
C PRO A 105 7.94 6.26 18.15
N VAL A 106 7.71 4.94 18.15
CA VAL A 106 8.78 3.94 18.30
C VAL A 106 9.73 3.95 17.10
N GLU A 107 9.19 4.05 15.88
CA GLU A 107 9.98 4.16 14.65
C GLU A 107 10.85 5.42 14.65
N VAL A 108 10.28 6.59 14.97
CA VAL A 108 11.02 7.86 15.06
C VAL A 108 12.12 7.79 16.12
N TRP A 109 11.81 7.26 17.31
CA TRP A 109 12.80 7.06 18.36
C TRP A 109 13.94 6.14 17.90
N ALA A 110 13.61 5.01 17.26
CA ALA A 110 14.58 4.04 16.79
C ALA A 110 15.49 4.63 15.70
N LEU A 111 14.94 5.40 14.75
CA LEU A 111 15.74 6.09 13.74
C LEU A 111 16.71 7.09 14.38
N GLY A 112 16.24 7.88 15.36
CA GLY A 112 17.09 8.80 16.11
C GLY A 112 18.20 8.09 16.89
N ALA A 113 17.88 6.99 17.57
CA ALA A 113 18.85 6.19 18.32
C ALA A 113 19.93 5.55 17.41
N LEU A 114 19.59 5.25 16.16
CA LEU A 114 20.50 4.71 15.15
C LEU A 114 21.26 5.80 14.37
N GLY A 115 21.01 7.09 14.64
CA GLY A 115 21.61 8.19 13.89
C GLY A 115 21.17 8.25 12.42
N LEU A 116 20.00 7.70 12.10
CA LEU A 116 19.46 7.65 10.75
C LEU A 116 18.57 8.88 10.47
N PRO A 117 18.47 9.33 9.20
CA PRO A 117 17.54 10.39 8.82
C PRO A 117 16.09 10.01 9.14
N GLY A 118 15.29 10.98 9.60
CA GLY A 118 13.86 10.83 9.83
C GLY A 118 13.01 11.10 8.59
N PHE A 119 11.73 11.36 8.81
CA PHE A 119 10.72 11.57 7.77
C PHE A 119 10.66 13.02 7.26
N GLU A 120 11.39 13.95 7.86
CA GLU A 120 11.22 15.39 7.69
C GLU A 120 11.37 15.82 6.23
N ALA A 121 12.39 15.30 5.55
CA ALA A 121 12.64 15.63 4.15
C ALA A 121 11.55 15.12 3.20
N GLY A 122 10.94 13.97 3.50
CA GLY A 122 9.81 13.44 2.74
C GLY A 122 8.53 14.25 3.00
N ILE A 123 8.22 14.47 4.29
CA ILE A 123 7.07 15.28 4.72
C ILE A 123 7.12 16.68 4.10
N ALA A 124 8.28 17.34 4.11
CA ALA A 124 8.43 18.68 3.53
C ALA A 124 8.08 18.73 2.03
N LYS A 125 8.42 17.69 1.26
CA LYS A 125 8.04 17.58 -0.16
C LYS A 125 6.54 17.43 -0.32
N VAL A 126 5.89 16.61 0.51
CA VAL A 126 4.44 16.37 0.45
C VAL A 126 3.67 17.61 0.86
N VAL A 127 4.05 18.28 1.95
CA VAL A 127 3.34 19.46 2.48
C VAL A 127 3.42 20.67 1.52
N ALA A 128 4.47 20.75 0.71
CA ALA A 128 4.60 21.77 -0.34
C ALA A 128 3.57 21.63 -1.48
N VAL A 129 2.91 20.47 -1.61
CA VAL A 129 1.88 20.21 -2.62
C VAL A 129 0.56 20.90 -2.25
N PRO A 130 -0.23 21.42 -3.21
CA PRO A 130 -1.56 21.96 -2.96
C PRO A 130 -2.44 21.02 -2.13
N LEU A 131 -3.16 21.58 -1.15
CA LEU A 131 -3.94 20.82 -0.16
C LEU A 131 -4.90 19.81 -0.80
N TRP A 132 -5.61 20.21 -1.85
CA TRP A 132 -6.57 19.34 -2.52
C TRP A 132 -5.91 18.12 -3.19
N ILE A 133 -4.66 18.26 -3.68
CA ILE A 133 -3.89 17.14 -4.23
C ILE A 133 -3.42 16.24 -3.10
N ARG A 134 -3.01 16.80 -1.96
CA ARG A 134 -2.66 15.99 -0.79
C ARG A 134 -3.84 15.13 -0.35
N VAL A 135 -5.02 15.73 -0.22
CA VAL A 135 -6.26 14.99 0.11
C VAL A 135 -6.54 13.89 -0.91
N PHE A 136 -6.43 14.20 -2.21
CA PHE A 136 -6.59 13.20 -3.25
C PHE A 136 -5.53 12.09 -3.18
N ALA A 137 -4.28 12.45 -2.89
CA ALA A 137 -3.14 11.56 -2.80
C ALA A 137 -3.26 10.60 -1.62
N VAL A 138 -3.68 11.05 -0.43
CA VAL A 138 -3.83 10.15 0.74
C VAL A 138 -4.96 9.14 0.56
N VAL A 139 -6.06 9.55 -0.10
CA VAL A 139 -7.14 8.62 -0.46
C VAL A 139 -6.68 7.64 -1.55
N THR A 140 -5.92 8.15 -2.54
CA THR A 140 -5.34 7.33 -3.60
C THR A 140 -4.35 6.32 -3.03
N ALA A 141 -3.43 6.73 -2.15
CA ALA A 141 -2.46 5.86 -1.49
C ALA A 141 -3.19 4.74 -0.76
N GLY A 142 -4.14 5.07 0.12
CA GLY A 142 -4.93 4.07 0.83
C GLY A 142 -5.61 3.08 -0.12
N ILE A 143 -6.34 3.52 -1.14
CA ILE A 143 -7.08 2.62 -2.04
C ILE A 143 -6.15 1.83 -2.97
N VAL A 144 -5.28 2.54 -3.68
CA VAL A 144 -4.46 1.98 -4.76
C VAL A 144 -3.32 1.15 -4.20
N GLU A 145 -2.55 1.66 -3.24
CA GLU A 145 -1.41 0.90 -2.69
C GLU A 145 -1.89 -0.36 -1.99
N ASP A 146 -2.89 -0.27 -1.12
CA ASP A 146 -3.35 -1.45 -0.40
C ASP A 146 -3.94 -2.47 -1.38
N THR A 147 -4.66 -2.04 -2.41
CA THR A 147 -5.17 -2.99 -3.41
C THR A 147 -4.04 -3.61 -4.23
N LEU A 148 -3.03 -2.85 -4.64
CA LEU A 148 -1.90 -3.38 -5.42
C LEU A 148 -0.99 -4.29 -4.59
N PHE A 149 -0.68 -3.92 -3.35
CA PHE A 149 0.33 -4.59 -2.53
C PHE A 149 -0.28 -5.66 -1.64
N LEU A 150 -1.31 -5.34 -0.85
CA LEU A 150 -1.95 -6.30 0.06
C LEU A 150 -3.01 -7.13 -0.67
N GLY A 151 -3.91 -6.46 -1.37
CA GLY A 151 -5.04 -7.12 -2.02
C GLY A 151 -4.57 -8.02 -3.17
N TYR A 152 -3.69 -7.50 -4.03
CA TYR A 152 -3.18 -8.22 -5.17
C TYR A 152 -1.88 -8.95 -4.82
N ALA A 153 -0.75 -8.25 -4.69
CA ALA A 153 0.56 -8.88 -4.71
C ALA A 153 0.74 -9.94 -3.61
N LEU A 154 0.45 -9.60 -2.36
CA LEU A 154 0.51 -10.53 -1.23
C LEU A 154 -0.38 -11.76 -1.47
N GLN A 155 -1.65 -11.58 -1.84
CA GLN A 155 -2.55 -12.72 -2.06
C GLN A 155 -2.07 -13.63 -3.21
N ARG A 156 -1.47 -13.07 -4.27
CA ARG A 156 -0.95 -13.87 -5.40
C ARG A 156 0.32 -14.60 -4.99
N LEU A 157 1.21 -13.97 -4.24
CA LEU A 157 2.40 -14.63 -3.68
C LEU A 157 2.02 -15.76 -2.73
N ARG A 158 1.02 -15.58 -1.87
CA ARG A 158 0.53 -16.66 -0.99
C ARG A 158 0.06 -17.87 -1.80
N ARG A 159 -0.67 -17.63 -2.88
CA ARG A 159 -1.15 -18.69 -3.80
C ARG A 159 -0.01 -19.37 -4.55
N LEU A 160 0.98 -18.62 -5.03
CA LEU A 160 2.10 -19.15 -5.82
C LEU A 160 3.16 -19.85 -4.96
N ILE A 161 3.50 -19.29 -3.79
CA ILE A 161 4.54 -19.82 -2.89
C ILE A 161 3.98 -20.89 -1.95
N GLY A 162 2.71 -20.78 -1.55
CA GLY A 162 2.07 -21.70 -0.59
C GLY A 162 2.54 -21.54 0.86
N ARG A 163 3.37 -20.54 1.17
CA ARG A 163 3.88 -20.25 2.53
C ARG A 163 3.63 -18.78 2.88
N ASP A 164 2.65 -18.55 3.75
CA ASP A 164 2.17 -17.20 4.08
C ASP A 164 3.26 -16.27 4.60
N TRP A 165 4.17 -16.76 5.45
CA TRP A 165 5.25 -15.93 6.00
C TRP A 165 6.29 -15.51 4.95
N ILE A 166 6.55 -16.35 3.94
CA ILE A 166 7.47 -15.99 2.84
C ILE A 166 6.80 -14.94 1.95
N ALA A 167 5.53 -15.16 1.59
CA ALA A 167 4.77 -14.19 0.80
C ALA A 167 4.68 -12.83 1.51
N ALA A 168 4.44 -12.84 2.83
CA ALA A 168 4.44 -11.65 3.66
C ALA A 168 5.81 -10.97 3.67
N ALA A 169 6.90 -11.71 3.92
CA ALA A 169 8.25 -11.16 3.94
C ALA A 169 8.61 -10.49 2.60
N VAL A 170 8.36 -11.17 1.47
CA VAL A 170 8.63 -10.61 0.13
C VAL A 170 7.78 -9.37 -0.10
N SER A 171 6.48 -9.41 0.24
CA SER A 171 5.60 -8.25 0.02
C SER A 171 6.02 -7.05 0.86
N VAL A 172 6.32 -7.24 2.14
CA VAL A 172 6.79 -6.18 3.05
C VAL A 172 8.09 -5.57 2.53
N THR A 173 9.06 -6.41 2.14
CA THR A 173 10.34 -5.92 1.61
C THR A 173 10.16 -5.09 0.34
N VAL A 174 9.39 -5.58 -0.64
CA VAL A 174 9.20 -4.85 -1.89
C VAL A 174 8.43 -3.55 -1.66
N THR A 175 7.35 -3.57 -0.86
CA THR A 175 6.59 -2.36 -0.52
C THR A 175 7.46 -1.32 0.17
N ALA A 176 8.27 -1.70 1.15
CA ALA A 176 9.18 -0.76 1.82
C ALA A 176 10.22 -0.17 0.86
N LEU A 177 10.80 -0.98 -0.03
CA LEU A 177 11.79 -0.51 -1.01
C LEU A 177 11.20 0.47 -2.04
N LEU A 178 9.92 0.32 -2.41
CA LEU A 178 9.24 1.27 -3.31
C LEU A 178 9.18 2.69 -2.72
N HIS A 179 9.30 2.83 -1.40
CA HIS A 179 9.29 4.14 -0.74
C HIS A 179 10.67 4.82 -0.74
N TRP A 180 11.74 4.08 -1.02
CA TRP A 180 13.11 4.60 -0.97
C TRP A 180 13.34 5.88 -1.79
N PRO A 181 12.91 5.98 -3.07
CA PRO A 181 13.25 7.13 -3.90
C PRO A 181 12.70 8.45 -3.35
N HIS A 182 11.54 8.41 -2.70
CA HIS A 182 10.90 9.59 -2.14
C HIS A 182 11.42 9.92 -0.73
N TRP A 183 11.52 8.88 0.11
CA TRP A 183 11.67 9.00 1.56
C TRP A 183 13.10 8.82 2.06
N GLY A 184 13.93 8.06 1.35
CA GLY A 184 15.31 7.75 1.76
C GLY A 184 15.43 6.57 2.72
N VAL A 185 16.68 6.26 3.10
CA VAL A 185 17.06 5.01 3.79
C VAL A 185 16.44 4.83 5.17
N GLY A 186 16.40 5.88 5.99
CA GLY A 186 15.87 5.81 7.35
C GLY A 186 14.38 5.46 7.35
N PRO A 187 13.53 6.27 6.71
CA PRO A 187 12.10 5.96 6.57
C PRO A 187 11.81 4.60 5.95
N VAL A 188 12.62 4.10 5.01
CA VAL A 188 12.41 2.74 4.45
C VAL A 188 12.46 1.66 5.51
N LEU A 189 13.37 1.77 6.50
CA LEU A 189 13.43 0.81 7.61
C LEU A 189 12.19 0.88 8.50
N ALA A 190 11.67 2.09 8.73
CA ALA A 190 10.40 2.28 9.43
C ALA A 190 9.22 1.71 8.62
N PHE A 191 9.20 1.90 7.29
CA PHE A 191 8.18 1.32 6.42
C PHE A 191 8.22 -0.22 6.41
N VAL A 192 9.36 -0.88 6.65
CA VAL A 192 9.37 -2.34 6.87
C VAL A 192 8.50 -2.72 8.06
N VAL A 193 8.58 -1.96 9.16
CA VAL A 193 7.79 -2.21 10.38
C VAL A 193 6.31 -1.90 10.13
N SER A 194 6.00 -0.72 9.62
CA SER A 194 4.63 -0.32 9.30
C SER A 194 3.96 -1.24 8.27
N ALA A 195 4.66 -1.62 7.19
CA ALA A 195 4.15 -2.58 6.21
C ALA A 195 3.97 -3.99 6.81
N ALA A 196 4.86 -4.42 7.71
CA ALA A 196 4.70 -5.69 8.43
C ALA A 196 3.46 -5.69 9.34
N ILE A 197 3.22 -4.59 10.06
CA ILE A 197 2.02 -4.41 10.91
C ILE A 197 0.76 -4.47 10.04
N GLY A 198 0.71 -3.69 8.95
CA GLY A 198 -0.43 -3.67 8.02
C GLY A 198 -0.66 -5.04 7.38
N THR A 199 0.41 -5.74 6.98
CA THR A 199 0.36 -7.10 6.41
C THR A 199 -0.13 -8.12 7.43
N ALA A 200 0.39 -8.10 8.66
CA ALA A 200 -0.04 -9.01 9.72
C ALA A 200 -1.51 -8.80 10.07
N PHE A 201 -1.94 -7.55 10.18
CA PHE A 201 -3.34 -7.19 10.40
C PHE A 201 -4.22 -7.68 9.25
N PHE A 202 -3.82 -7.46 7.99
CA PHE A 202 -4.55 -7.93 6.83
C PHE A 202 -4.64 -9.46 6.78
N LEU A 203 -3.54 -10.16 7.11
CA LEU A 203 -3.53 -11.62 7.17
C LEU A 203 -4.48 -12.15 8.24
N TRP A 204 -4.56 -11.48 9.39
CA TRP A 204 -5.47 -11.83 10.48
C TRP A 204 -6.95 -11.52 10.15
N ARG A 205 -7.25 -10.31 9.67
CA ARG A 205 -8.64 -9.85 9.47
C ARG A 205 -9.23 -10.22 8.11
N GLN A 206 -8.38 -10.39 7.10
CA GLN A 206 -8.77 -10.56 5.69
C GLN A 206 -9.78 -9.48 5.25
N ASP A 207 -9.47 -8.22 5.58
CA ASP A 207 -10.37 -7.09 5.40
C ASP A 207 -9.61 -5.92 4.77
N LEU A 208 -9.59 -5.90 3.43
CA LEU A 208 -8.87 -4.88 2.68
C LEU A 208 -9.39 -3.47 2.99
N LEU A 209 -10.70 -3.32 3.20
CA LEU A 209 -11.29 -2.01 3.51
C LEU A 209 -10.78 -1.47 4.85
N ALA A 210 -10.59 -2.31 5.86
CA ALA A 210 -10.02 -1.85 7.13
C ALA A 210 -8.57 -1.36 6.96
N ASN A 211 -7.76 -2.05 6.15
CA ASN A 211 -6.42 -1.58 5.79
C ASN A 211 -6.47 -0.23 5.05
N ILE A 212 -7.30 -0.11 4.02
CA ILE A 212 -7.46 1.13 3.22
C ILE A 212 -7.81 2.30 4.13
N VAL A 213 -8.76 2.11 5.06
CA VAL A 213 -9.16 3.13 6.03
C VAL A 213 -8.01 3.48 6.97
N ALA A 214 -7.29 2.48 7.46
CA ALA A 214 -6.16 2.71 8.35
C ALA A 214 -5.06 3.53 7.69
N HIS A 215 -4.67 3.13 6.48
CA HIS A 215 -3.64 3.78 5.69
C HIS A 215 -4.02 5.23 5.34
N ALA A 216 -5.20 5.42 4.73
CA ALA A 216 -5.67 6.76 4.37
C ALA A 216 -5.85 7.68 5.60
N THR A 217 -6.22 7.11 6.76
CA THR A 217 -6.33 7.89 8.00
C THR A 217 -4.96 8.31 8.52
N ALA A 218 -3.99 7.40 8.60
CA ALA A 218 -2.64 7.71 9.08
C ALA A 218 -1.98 8.78 8.20
N ASP A 219 -2.05 8.61 6.88
CA ASP A 219 -1.54 9.57 5.90
C ASP A 219 -2.28 10.89 5.93
N GLY A 220 -3.62 10.85 6.02
CA GLY A 220 -4.44 12.05 6.14
C GLY A 220 -4.08 12.85 7.38
N MET A 221 -3.82 12.19 8.50
CA MET A 221 -3.35 12.86 9.71
C MET A 221 -1.97 13.48 9.52
N ALA A 222 -1.03 12.75 8.94
CA ALA A 222 0.35 13.21 8.74
C ALA A 222 0.49 14.36 7.72
N PHE A 223 -0.24 14.31 6.61
CA PHE A 223 -0.02 15.20 5.46
C PHE A 223 -1.10 16.27 5.26
N VAL A 224 -2.26 16.09 5.87
CA VAL A 224 -3.40 17.01 5.76
C VAL A 224 -3.72 17.65 7.09
N VAL A 225 -4.05 16.87 8.12
CA VAL A 225 -4.59 17.42 9.37
C VAL A 225 -3.52 18.11 10.21
N VAL A 226 -2.42 17.42 10.56
CA VAL A 226 -1.37 18.00 11.40
C VAL A 226 -0.77 19.27 10.78
N PRO A 227 -0.39 19.30 9.48
CA PRO A 227 0.15 20.52 8.87
C PRO A 227 -0.81 21.71 8.79
N LEU A 228 -2.13 21.49 8.94
CA LEU A 228 -3.11 22.58 9.01
C LEU A 228 -3.29 23.14 10.43
N LEU A 229 -2.81 22.42 11.45
CA LEU A 229 -2.94 22.77 12.87
C LEU A 229 -1.63 23.29 13.49
N SER A 230 -0.51 23.16 12.77
CA SER A 230 0.84 23.57 13.18
C SER A 230 1.26 24.87 12.51
#